data_AF-A0A916VU31-F1
#
_entry.id   AF-A0A916VU31-F1
#
_cell.length_a   1.000
_cell.length_b   1.000
_cell.length_c   1.000
_cell.angle_alpha   90.00
_cell.angle_beta   90.00
_cell.angle_gamma   90.00
#
_symmetry.space_group_name_H-M   'P 1'
#
loop_
_entity.id
_entity.type
_entity.pdbx_description
1 polymer ?
#
loop_
_entity_poly.entity_id
_entity_poly.type
_entity_poly.pdbx_seq_one_letter_code
_entity_poly.pdbx_strand_id
1 'polypeptide(L)'
;MNNTLEYSFPSTTTFLAEVPVGNIVQTHIVYPETENVTKTFILLYGKFKNPVFKFLFQKSFLQAAATVIDQDTTAVESLYERQKSKIRLPNEEIMFDAEKLYRNW
;
A
#
# COMPACT_ATOMS: atom_id res chain seq x y z
N MET A 1 -3.81 -5.02 18.65
CA MET A 1 -4.30 -4.67 17.30
C MET A 1 -3.67 -5.68 16.36
N ASN A 2 -4.49 -6.48 15.68
CA ASN A 2 -3.99 -7.47 14.73
C ASN A 2 -4.00 -6.83 13.34
N ASN A 3 -2.90 -6.20 12.95
CA ASN A 3 -2.75 -5.59 11.63
C ASN A 3 -2.03 -6.60 10.73
N THR A 4 -2.57 -6.84 9.55
CA THR A 4 -2.00 -7.81 8.59
C THR A 4 -1.79 -7.11 7.25
N LEU A 5 -0.61 -7.32 6.67
CA LEU A 5 -0.29 -6.90 5.31
C LEU A 5 -0.18 -8.16 4.45
N GLU A 6 -1.05 -8.29 3.46
CA GLU A 6 -1.09 -9.39 2.52
C GLU A 6 -0.62 -8.91 1.15
N TYR A 7 0.30 -9.65 0.54
CA TYR A 7 0.72 -9.41 -0.83
C TYR A 7 0.21 -10.53 -1.73
N SER A 8 -0.74 -10.19 -2.60
CA SER A 8 -1.26 -11.04 -3.67
C SER A 8 -0.52 -10.69 -4.96
N PHE A 9 0.50 -11.48 -5.26
CA PHE A 9 1.31 -11.35 -6.47
C PHE A 9 0.42 -11.40 -7.74
N PRO A 10 0.70 -10.61 -8.79
CA PRO A 10 1.88 -9.74 -8.96
C PRO A 10 1.73 -8.30 -8.43
N SER A 11 0.51 -7.83 -8.19
CA SER A 11 0.24 -6.39 -8.20
C SER A 11 -0.58 -5.86 -7.03
N THR A 12 -1.06 -6.72 -6.15
CA THR A 12 -2.10 -6.36 -5.19
C THR A 12 -1.61 -6.50 -3.77
N THR A 13 -1.69 -5.41 -3.01
CA THR A 13 -1.34 -5.40 -1.58
C THR A 13 -2.56 -5.00 -0.79
N THR A 14 -2.97 -5.84 0.16
CA THR A 14 -4.11 -5.59 1.04
C THR A 14 -3.63 -5.40 2.47
N PHE A 15 -3.95 -4.26 3.05
CA PHE A 15 -3.70 -3.95 4.45
C PHE A 15 -5.01 -4.07 5.22
N LEU A 16 -5.05 -5.00 6.17
CA LEU A 16 -6.15 -5.19 7.10
C LEU A 16 -5.76 -4.61 8.46
N ALA A 17 -6.53 -3.66 8.95
CA ALA A 17 -6.28 -2.99 10.21
C ALA A 17 -7.52 -2.95 11.09
N GLU A 18 -7.33 -3.27 12.37
CA GLU A 18 -8.34 -3.07 13.40
C GLU A 18 -8.01 -1.78 14.16
N VAL A 19 -8.89 -0.79 14.04
CA VAL A 19 -8.79 0.50 14.74
C VAL A 19 -9.89 0.63 15.79
N PRO A 20 -9.78 1.53 16.79
CA PRO A 20 -10.77 1.64 17.85
C PRO A 20 -12.21 1.81 17.35
N VAL A 21 -12.37 2.55 16.24
CA VAL A 21 -13.66 2.90 15.61
C VAL A 21 -14.22 1.82 14.68
N GLY A 22 -13.47 0.76 14.37
CA GLY A 22 -13.90 -0.31 13.46
C GLY A 22 -12.76 -1.00 12.73
N ASN A 23 -13.10 -1.76 11.69
CA ASN A 23 -12.12 -2.44 10.85
C ASN A 23 -11.96 -1.70 9.53
N ILE A 24 -10.73 -1.65 9.04
CA ILE A 24 -10.38 -1.03 7.78
C ILE A 24 -9.67 -2.05 6.91
N VAL A 25 -10.02 -2.08 5.63
CA VAL A 25 -9.28 -2.79 4.60
C VAL A 25 -8.89 -1.78 3.54
N GLN A 26 -7.60 -1.71 3.24
CA GLN A 26 -7.03 -0.88 2.20
C GLN A 26 -6.32 -1.75 1.18
N THR A 27 -6.84 -1.82 -0.04
CA THR A 27 -6.26 -2.60 -1.12
C THR A 27 -5.65 -1.65 -2.14
N HIS A 28 -4.35 -1.83 -2.37
CA HIS A 28 -3.59 -1.16 -3.42
C HIS A 28 -3.42 -2.12 -4.59
N ILE A 29 -3.64 -1.62 -5.80
CA ILE A 29 -3.44 -2.36 -7.03
C ILE A 29 -2.52 -1.54 -7.92
N VAL A 30 -1.40 -2.12 -8.31
CA VAL A 30 -0.38 -1.48 -9.14
C VAL A 30 -0.45 -2.08 -10.54
N TYR A 31 -0.89 -1.29 -11.51
CA TYR A 31 -1.04 -1.72 -12.90
C TYR A 31 0.03 -1.07 -13.80
N PRO A 32 0.96 -1.84 -14.37
CA PRO A 32 1.94 -1.29 -15.32
C PRO A 32 1.23 -0.95 -16.64
N GLU A 33 1.23 0.33 -17.03
CA GLU A 33 0.67 0.77 -18.32
C GLU A 33 1.73 0.72 -19.42
N THR A 34 2.95 1.13 -19.10
CA THR A 34 4.14 1.05 -19.99
C THR A 34 5.39 0.77 -19.15
N GLU A 35 6.56 0.68 -19.79
CA GLU A 35 7.84 0.49 -19.07
C GLU A 35 8.12 1.58 -18.02
N ASN A 36 7.62 2.80 -18.23
CA ASN A 36 7.90 3.96 -17.36
C ASN A 36 6.63 4.59 -16.76
N VAL A 37 5.45 4.02 -17.00
CA VAL A 37 4.19 4.55 -16.48
C VAL A 37 3.42 3.44 -15.78
N THR A 38 3.05 3.72 -14.53
CA THR A 38 2.28 2.83 -13.67
C THR A 38 1.05 3.55 -13.16
N LYS A 39 -0.08 2.85 -13.14
CA LYS A 39 -1.33 3.34 -12.58
C LYS A 39 -1.65 2.61 -11.29
N THR A 40 -1.91 3.37 -10.24
CA THR A 40 -2.24 2.81 -8.93
C THR A 40 -3.73 3.05 -8.63
N PHE A 41 -4.42 1.98 -8.22
CA PHE A 41 -5.82 2.04 -7.77
C PHE A 41 -5.90 1.67 -6.32
N ILE A 42 -6.70 2.40 -5.56
CA ILE A 42 -6.83 2.20 -4.11
C ILE A 42 -8.28 2.09 -3.72
N LEU A 43 -8.58 0.96 -3.10
CA LEU A 43 -9.90 0.61 -2.60
C LEU A 43 -9.87 0.66 -1.09
N LEU A 44 -10.76 1.46 -0.53
CA LEU A 44 -10.86 1.68 0.90
C LEU A 44 -12.21 1.17 1.38
N TYR A 45 -12.19 0.18 2.26
CA TYR A 45 -13.37 -0.36 2.90
C TYR A 45 -13.29 -0.16 4.41
N GLY A 46 -14.33 0.46 4.98
CA GLY A 46 -14.44 0.70 6.42
C GLY A 46 -15.70 0.07 6.99
N LYS A 47 -15.54 -0.86 7.94
CA LYS A 47 -16.62 -1.40 8.76
C LYS A 47 -16.59 -0.73 10.14
N PHE A 48 -17.26 0.40 10.25
CA PHE A 48 -17.35 1.18 11.48
C PHE A 48 -18.33 0.55 12.49
N LYS A 49 -18.01 0.62 13.78
CA LYS A 49 -18.87 0.09 14.85
C LYS A 49 -20.17 0.88 15.03
N ASN A 50 -20.17 2.17 14.66
CA ASN A 50 -21.32 3.06 14.75
C ASN A 50 -21.50 3.85 13.43
N PRO A 51 -22.71 3.94 12.86
CA PRO A 51 -22.99 4.72 11.65
C PRO A 51 -22.57 6.20 11.73
N VAL A 52 -22.61 6.81 12.92
CA VAL A 52 -22.18 8.20 13.14
C VAL A 52 -20.70 8.38 12.80
N PHE A 53 -19.84 7.40 13.17
CA PHE A 53 -18.42 7.46 12.85
C PHE A 53 -18.16 7.38 11.36
N LYS A 54 -18.96 6.60 10.61
CA LYS A 54 -18.87 6.58 9.14
C LYS A 54 -19.07 8.00 8.59
N PHE A 55 -20.12 8.69 9.03
CA PHE A 55 -20.41 10.04 8.55
C PHE A 55 -19.31 11.05 8.94
N LEU A 56 -18.83 11.02 10.18
CA LEU A 56 -17.85 11.97 10.69
C LEU A 56 -16.45 11.76 10.07
N PHE A 57 -16.03 10.52 9.89
CA PHE A 57 -14.65 10.20 9.52
C PHE A 57 -14.44 9.87 8.04
N GLN A 58 -15.51 9.71 7.24
CA GLN A 58 -15.37 9.33 5.83
C GLN A 58 -14.44 10.27 5.05
N LYS A 59 -14.60 11.60 5.19
CA LYS A 59 -13.75 12.55 4.47
C LYS A 59 -12.30 12.51 4.94
N SER A 60 -12.07 12.51 6.25
CA SER A 60 -10.72 12.46 6.83
C SER A 60 -10.01 11.16 6.48
N PHE A 61 -10.73 10.03 6.44
CA PHE A 61 -10.18 8.75 6.04
C PHE A 61 -9.74 8.74 4.57
N LEU A 62 -10.58 9.25 3.67
CA LEU A 62 -10.21 9.41 2.25
C LEU A 62 -9.01 10.35 2.08
N GLN A 63 -8.97 11.45 2.83
CA GLN A 63 -7.87 12.42 2.76
C GLN A 63 -6.56 11.84 3.29
N ALA A 64 -6.60 11.11 4.41
CA ALA A 64 -5.42 10.45 4.97
C ALA A 64 -4.84 9.42 3.97
N ALA A 65 -5.70 8.63 3.33
CA ALA A 65 -5.27 7.70 2.29
C ALA A 65 -4.67 8.45 1.09
N ALA A 66 -5.29 9.55 0.63
CA ALA A 66 -4.75 10.39 -0.43
C ALA A 66 -3.35 10.94 -0.09
N THR A 67 -3.13 11.37 1.15
CA THR A 67 -1.82 11.86 1.61
C THR A 67 -0.75 10.77 1.61
N VAL A 68 -1.07 9.55 2.04
CA VAL A 68 -0.10 8.43 1.99
C VAL A 68 0.30 8.12 0.55
N ILE A 69 -0.66 8.15 -0.38
CA ILE A 69 -0.40 7.92 -1.81
C ILE A 69 0.52 8.97 -2.39
N ASP A 70 0.26 10.24 -2.08
CA ASP A 70 1.05 11.36 -2.55
C ASP A 70 2.50 11.27 -2.03
N GLN A 71 2.66 10.87 -0.77
CA GLN A 71 3.97 10.60 -0.16
C GLN A 71 4.70 9.45 -0.86
N ASP A 72 4.04 8.32 -1.07
CA ASP A 72 4.63 7.14 -1.73
C ASP A 72 4.99 7.44 -3.19
N THR A 73 4.13 8.17 -3.90
CA THR A 73 4.36 8.59 -5.29
C THR A 73 5.59 9.49 -5.37
N THR A 74 5.64 10.53 -4.52
CA THR A 74 6.78 11.44 -4.44
C THR A 74 8.07 10.69 -4.09
N ALA A 75 8.00 9.72 -3.17
CA ALA A 75 9.15 8.91 -2.79
C ALA A 75 9.68 8.09 -3.98
N VAL A 76 8.80 7.45 -4.76
CA VAL A 76 9.18 6.65 -5.93
C VAL A 76 9.71 7.52 -7.07
N GLU A 77 9.06 8.64 -7.36
CA GLU A 77 9.45 9.55 -8.45
C GLU A 77 10.74 10.31 -8.16
N SER A 78 11.09 10.49 -6.89
CA SER A 78 12.35 11.14 -6.46
C SER A 78 13.52 10.16 -6.31
N LEU A 79 13.32 8.87 -6.55
CA LEU A 79 14.41 7.90 -6.51
C LEU A 79 15.45 8.20 -7.59
N TYR A 80 16.72 8.15 -7.20
CA TYR A 80 17.82 8.01 -8.15
C TYR A 80 17.65 6.73 -8.97
N GLU A 81 18.27 6.68 -10.15
CA GLU A 81 18.31 5.47 -10.97
C GLU A 81 18.64 4.24 -10.11
N ARG A 82 17.84 3.16 -10.30
CA ARG A 82 17.95 1.96 -9.47
C ARG A 82 19.36 1.38 -9.58
N GLN A 83 20.11 1.47 -8.48
CA GLN A 83 21.39 0.80 -8.32
C GLN A 83 21.22 -0.47 -7.48
N LYS A 84 22.07 -1.47 -7.74
CA LYS A 84 22.14 -2.64 -6.87
C LYS A 84 22.56 -2.20 -5.47
N SER A 85 21.71 -2.48 -4.47
CA SER A 85 22.02 -2.12 -3.09
C SER A 85 23.35 -2.75 -2.66
N LYS A 86 24.25 -1.92 -2.12
CA LYS A 86 25.57 -2.34 -1.64
C LYS A 86 25.55 -2.80 -0.18
N ILE A 87 24.50 -2.45 0.57
CA ILE A 87 24.35 -2.70 2.01
C ILE A 87 22.96 -3.25 2.23
N ARG A 88 22.83 -4.35 2.99
CA ARG A 88 21.53 -4.85 3.44
C ARG A 88 21.10 -4.09 4.68
N LEU A 89 19.90 -3.49 4.64
CA LEU A 89 19.27 -2.93 5.82
C LEU A 89 18.46 -4.00 6.55
N PRO A 90 18.23 -3.85 7.87
CA PRO A 90 17.31 -4.71 8.60
C PRO A 90 15.90 -4.70 7.96
N ASN A 91 15.23 -5.85 7.93
CA ASN A 91 13.88 -6.03 7.40
C ASN A 91 13.70 -5.84 5.88
N GLU A 92 14.77 -5.80 5.09
CA GLU A 92 14.68 -5.79 3.61
C GLU A 92 14.47 -7.17 2.98
N GLU A 93 14.44 -8.25 3.77
CA GLU A 93 14.26 -9.63 3.29
C GLU A 93 13.03 -9.77 2.37
N ILE A 94 11.92 -9.11 2.75
CA ILE A 94 10.69 -9.09 1.97
C ILE A 94 10.85 -8.49 0.56
N MET A 95 11.76 -7.52 0.38
CA MET A 95 12.02 -6.94 -0.94
C MET A 95 12.77 -7.91 -1.84
N PHE A 96 13.70 -8.70 -1.30
CA PHE A 96 14.39 -9.75 -2.06
C PHE A 96 13.43 -10.90 -2.42
N ASP A 97 12.52 -11.27 -1.53
CA ASP A 97 11.50 -12.27 -1.81
C ASP A 97 10.52 -11.79 -2.89
N ALA A 98 10.08 -10.53 -2.83
CA ALA A 98 9.26 -9.92 -3.87
C ALA A 98 9.98 -9.87 -5.23
N GLU A 99 11.27 -9.49 -5.26
CA GLU A 99 12.08 -9.50 -6.47
C GLU A 99 12.22 -10.93 -7.03
N LYS A 100 12.47 -11.91 -6.16
CA LYS A 100 12.58 -13.32 -6.55
C LYS A 100 11.27 -13.84 -7.13
N LEU A 101 10.13 -13.50 -6.53
CA LEU A 101 8.81 -13.84 -7.06
C LEU A 101 8.61 -13.24 -8.45
N TYR A 102 8.93 -11.95 -8.62
CA TYR A 102 8.79 -11.27 -9.91
C TYR A 102 9.66 -11.86 -11.02
N ARG A 103 10.91 -12.22 -10.72
CA ARG A 103 11.85 -12.75 -11.72
C ARG A 103 11.56 -14.19 -12.14
N ASN A 104 10.91 -14.98 -11.29
CA ASN A 104 10.66 -16.41 -11.51
C ASN A 104 9.20 -16.73 -11.86
N TRP A 105 8.34 -15.72 -11.95
CA TRP A 105 6.99 -15.85 -12.46
C TRP A 105 7.00 -15.99 -13.99
#